data_AF-A0A2D0K2T4-F1
#
_entry.id   AF-A0A2D0K2T4-F1
#
_cell.length_a   1.000
_cell.length_b   1.000
_cell.length_c   1.000
_cell.angle_alpha   90.00
_cell.angle_beta   90.00
_cell.angle_gamma   90.00
#
_symmetry.space_group_name_H-M   'P 1'
#
loop_
_entity.id
_entity.type
_entity.pdbx_description
1 polymer ?
#
loop_
_entity_poly.entity_id
_entity_poly.type
_entity_poly.pdbx_seq_one_letter_code
_entity_poly.pdbx_strand_id
1 'polypeptide(L)'
;MFVLNLIYDKEFIYMNKYIKRLRNKFFYHICDLFPEFVTKSIYKERLNKILNLVTPVTFNEKLQWLKLNEYNNAKLVTQCSDKFW
;
A
#
# COMPACT_ATOMS: atom_id res chain seq x y z
N MET A 1 -19.89 -7.00 32.56
CA MET A 1 -19.02 -5.92 32.03
C MET A 1 -17.97 -6.43 31.04
N PHE A 2 -17.19 -7.48 31.34
CA PHE A 2 -16.17 -8.04 30.43
C PHE A 2 -16.68 -8.55 29.07
N VAL A 3 -17.82 -9.25 29.04
CA VAL A 3 -18.36 -9.84 27.79
C VAL A 3 -18.79 -8.76 26.79
N LEU A 4 -19.36 -7.65 27.26
CA LEU A 4 -19.74 -6.52 26.41
C LEU A 4 -18.52 -5.88 25.74
N ASN A 5 -17.43 -5.67 26.48
CA ASN A 5 -16.20 -5.09 25.92
C ASN A 5 -15.60 -5.98 24.81
N LEU A 6 -15.57 -7.31 25.00
CA LEU A 6 -15.08 -8.23 23.97
C LEU A 6 -15.95 -8.25 22.70
N ILE A 7 -17.26 -8.05 22.83
CA ILE A 7 -18.18 -7.93 21.70
C ILE A 7 -17.93 -6.61 20.96
N TYR A 8 -17.81 -5.49 21.68
CA TYR A 8 -17.47 -4.19 21.12
C TYR A 8 -16.12 -4.21 20.39
N ASP A 9 -15.10 -4.86 20.95
CA ASP A 9 -13.79 -5.01 20.30
C ASP A 9 -13.89 -5.80 18.99
N LYS A 10 -14.67 -6.89 18.98
CA LYS A 10 -14.88 -7.68 17.75
C LYS A 10 -15.66 -6.91 16.70
N GLU A 11 -16.72 -6.19 17.08
CA GLU A 11 -17.47 -5.37 16.14
C GLU A 11 -16.60 -4.23 15.59
N PHE A 12 -15.76 -3.62 16.43
CA PHE A 12 -14.80 -2.61 16.01
C PHE A 12 -13.78 -3.17 15.00
N ILE A 13 -13.20 -4.35 15.27
CA ILE A 13 -12.29 -5.04 14.34
C ILE A 13 -13.00 -5.37 13.02
N TYR A 14 -14.25 -5.84 13.09
CA TYR A 14 -15.06 -6.17 11.93
C TYR A 14 -15.36 -4.93 11.08
N MET A 15 -15.82 -3.84 11.69
CA MET A 15 -16.10 -2.58 11.00
C MET A 15 -14.85 -2.00 10.32
N ASN A 16 -13.69 -2.10 10.96
CA ASN A 16 -12.41 -1.70 10.37
C ASN A 16 -12.06 -2.53 9.12
N LYS A 17 -12.41 -3.82 9.08
CA LYS A 17 -12.26 -4.68 7.89
C LYS A 17 -13.12 -4.20 6.71
N TYR A 18 -14.36 -3.75 6.96
CA TYR A 18 -15.22 -3.20 5.90
C TYR A 18 -14.71 -1.87 5.38
N ILE A 19 -14.32 -0.98 6.28
CA ILE A 19 -13.73 0.32 5.92
C ILE A 19 -12.46 0.10 5.10
N LYS A 20 -11.61 -0.87 5.47
CA LYS A 20 -10.40 -1.22 4.73
C LYS A 20 -10.72 -1.74 3.32
N ARG A 21 -11.75 -2.56 3.15
CA ARG A 21 -12.20 -3.02 1.82
C ARG A 21 -12.65 -1.86 0.94
N LEU A 22 -13.46 -0.95 1.50
CA LEU A 22 -13.94 0.22 0.76
C LEU A 22 -12.78 1.12 0.36
N ARG A 23 -11.86 1.40 1.29
CA ARG A 23 -10.62 2.15 1.04
C ARG A 23 -9.79 1.52 -0.06
N ASN A 24 -9.58 0.21 -0.04
CA ASN A 24 -8.79 -0.48 -1.06
C ASN A 24 -9.41 -0.34 -2.45
N LYS A 25 -10.75 -0.39 -2.55
CA LYS A 25 -11.47 -0.19 -3.82
C LYS A 25 -11.32 1.24 -4.32
N PHE A 26 -11.38 2.23 -3.44
CA PHE A 26 -11.08 3.63 -3.77
C PHE A 26 -9.63 3.82 -4.20
N PHE A 27 -8.68 3.26 -3.46
CA PHE A 27 -7.24 3.38 -3.73
C PHE A 27 -6.86 2.77 -5.07
N TYR A 28 -7.55 1.71 -5.51
CA TYR A 28 -7.35 1.14 -6.84
C TYR A 28 -7.59 2.18 -7.95
N HIS A 29 -8.70 2.92 -7.88
CA HIS A 29 -9.02 3.96 -8.87
C HIS A 29 -8.16 5.22 -8.72
N ILE A 30 -7.79 5.60 -7.50
CA ILE A 30 -6.96 6.79 -7.25
C ILE A 30 -5.50 6.55 -7.65
N CYS A 31 -5.04 5.29 -7.65
CA CYS A 31 -3.66 4.95 -7.96
C CYS A 31 -3.25 5.38 -9.38
N ASP A 32 -4.17 5.37 -10.33
CA ASP A 32 -3.89 5.80 -11.71
C ASP A 32 -3.69 7.32 -11.82
N LEU A 33 -4.38 8.10 -10.98
CA LEU A 33 -4.33 9.56 -10.99
C LEU A 33 -3.21 10.12 -10.11
N PHE A 34 -3.02 9.53 -8.93
CA PHE A 34 -2.06 9.99 -7.92
C PHE A 34 -1.27 8.80 -7.33
N PRO A 35 -0.45 8.12 -8.15
CA PRO A 35 0.27 6.92 -7.74
C PRO A 35 1.23 7.18 -6.58
N GLU A 36 1.86 8.36 -6.54
CA GLU A 36 2.79 8.74 -5.48
C GLU A 36 2.09 8.84 -4.11
N PHE A 37 0.93 9.50 -4.06
CA PHE A 37 0.17 9.67 -2.82
C PHE A 37 -0.28 8.32 -2.26
N VAL A 38 -0.86 7.48 -3.11
CA VAL A 38 -1.33 6.13 -2.74
C VAL A 38 -0.15 5.29 -2.23
N THR A 39 0.98 5.34 -2.93
CA THR A 39 2.19 4.59 -2.56
C THR A 39 2.75 5.06 -1.21
N LYS A 40 2.85 6.38 -0.96
CA LYS A 40 3.28 6.92 0.34
C LYS A 40 2.36 6.50 1.48
N SER A 41 1.04 6.52 1.25
CA SER A 41 0.04 6.12 2.25
C SER A 41 0.16 4.64 2.62
N ILE A 42 0.24 3.75 1.61
CA ILE A 42 0.39 2.30 1.82
C ILE A 42 1.75 1.98 2.47
N TYR A 43 2.82 2.67 2.06
CA TYR A 43 4.15 2.47 2.63
C TYR A 43 4.18 2.82 4.12
N LYS A 44 3.56 3.94 4.51
CA LYS A 44 3.44 4.35 5.91
C LYS A 44 2.64 3.35 6.73
N GLU A 45 1.50 2.87 6.22
CA GLU A 45 0.68 1.87 6.92
C GLU A 45 1.44 0.55 7.16
N ARG A 46 2.23 0.09 6.18
CA ARG A 46 2.88 -1.23 6.25
C ARG A 46 4.21 -1.23 6.98
N LEU A 47 4.99 -0.16 6.83
CA LEU A 47 6.37 -0.09 7.36
C LEU A 47 6.51 0.88 8.52
N ASN A 48 5.45 1.63 8.87
CA ASN A 48 5.46 2.68 9.89
C ASN A 48 6.57 3.73 9.68
N LYS A 49 6.94 3.96 8.41
CA LYS A 49 7.98 4.91 8.00
C LYS A 49 7.42 5.84 6.93
N ILE A 50 7.96 7.06 6.86
CA ILE A 50 7.62 8.01 5.79
C ILE A 50 8.44 7.66 4.57
N LEU A 51 7.80 7.51 3.41
CA LEU A 51 8.48 7.21 2.15
C LEU A 51 9.16 8.47 1.60
N ASN A 52 10.49 8.49 1.56
CA ASN A 52 11.28 9.53 0.89
C ASN A 52 11.58 9.13 -0.57
N LEU A 53 11.02 9.89 -1.52
CA LEU A 53 11.25 9.70 -2.96
C LEU A 53 12.25 10.71 -3.56
N VAL A 54 12.67 11.73 -2.81
CA VAL A 54 13.65 12.72 -3.28
C VAL A 54 15.06 12.14 -3.17
N THR A 55 15.34 11.50 -2.03
CA THR A 55 16.65 10.89 -1.73
C THR A 55 16.44 9.52 -1.07
N PRO A 56 16.09 8.48 -1.84
CA PRO A 56 15.82 7.16 -1.30
C PRO A 56 17.11 6.52 -0.75
N VAL A 57 17.16 6.24 0.55
CA VAL A 57 18.36 5.69 1.23
C VAL A 57 18.24 4.18 1.39
N THR A 58 17.10 3.73 1.90
CA THR A 58 16.87 2.32 2.20
C THR A 58 16.50 1.53 0.95
N PHE A 59 16.73 0.22 0.98
CA PHE A 59 16.36 -0.68 -0.12
C PHE A 59 14.88 -0.56 -0.51
N ASN A 60 13.97 -0.50 0.49
CA ASN A 60 12.53 -0.39 0.24
C ASN A 60 12.13 0.95 -0.41
N GLU A 61 12.77 2.05 -0.03
CA GLU A 61 12.54 3.36 -0.65
C GLU A 61 13.03 3.38 -2.10
N LYS A 62 14.24 2.85 -2.35
CA LYS A 62 14.80 2.71 -3.70
C LYS A 62 13.89 1.85 -4.58
N LEU A 63 13.39 0.74 -4.04
CA LEU A 63 12.46 -0.14 -4.75
C LEU A 63 11.15 0.57 -5.10
N GLN A 64 10.59 1.37 -4.20
CA GLN A 64 9.37 2.13 -4.52
C GLN A 64 9.61 3.27 -5.50
N TRP A 65 10.76 3.92 -5.41
CA TRP A 65 11.16 4.93 -6.39
C TRP A 65 11.25 4.33 -7.80
N LEU A 66 11.87 3.16 -7.95
CA LEU A 66 11.97 2.46 -9.24
C LEU A 66 10.59 2.09 -9.81
N LYS A 67 9.68 1.61 -8.96
CA LYS A 67 8.30 1.28 -9.36
C LYS A 67 7.54 2.47 -9.92
N LEU A 68 7.70 3.64 -9.31
CA LEU A 68 6.99 4.86 -9.72
C LEU A 68 7.60 5.52 -10.97
N ASN A 69 8.92 5.47 -11.13
CA ASN A 69 9.61 6.24 -12.16
C ASN A 69 9.96 5.41 -13.41
N GLU A 70 10.43 4.17 -13.25
CA GLU A 70 10.96 3.40 -14.37
C GLU A 70 10.07 2.22 -14.79
N TYR A 71 9.54 1.48 -13.82
CA TYR A 71 8.92 0.18 -14.13
C TYR A 71 7.60 0.28 -14.89
N ASN A 72 6.92 1.43 -14.86
CA ASN A 72 5.68 1.63 -15.62
C ASN A 72 5.89 1.51 -17.14
N ASN A 73 7.07 1.89 -17.64
CA ASN A 73 7.38 1.90 -19.07
C ASN A 73 8.29 0.74 -19.49
N ALA A 74 8.88 0.01 -18.53
CA ALA A 74 9.87 -1.02 -18.80
C ALA A 74 9.23 -2.41 -18.92
N LYS A 75 8.73 -2.75 -20.12
CA LYS A 75 8.10 -4.05 -20.42
C LYS A 75 8.98 -5.26 -20.04
N LEU A 76 10.30 -5.13 -20.22
CA LEU A 76 11.27 -6.17 -19.89
C LEU A 76 11.31 -6.43 -18.37
N VAL A 77 11.22 -5.38 -17.55
CA VAL A 77 11.19 -5.51 -16.09
C VAL A 77 9.94 -6.27 -15.67
N THR A 78 8.78 -5.96 -16.25
CA THR A 78 7.54 -6.70 -16.01
C THR A 78 7.71 -8.18 -16.36
N GLN A 79 8.26 -8.48 -17.54
CA GLN A 79 8.51 -9.86 -18.00
C GLN A 79 9.48 -10.64 -17.11
N CYS A 80 10.56 -10.01 -16.64
CA CYS A 80 11.54 -10.66 -15.76
C CYS A 80 11.05 -10.76 -14.30
N SER A 81 10.14 -9.88 -13.87
CA SER A 81 9.58 -9.89 -12.52
C SER A 81 8.44 -10.88 -12.36
N ASP A 82 7.72 -11.16 -13.44
CA ASP A 82 6.65 -12.15 -13.44
C ASP A 82 7.25 -13.55 -13.43
N LYS A 83 7.00 -14.27 -12.35
CA LYS A 83 7.54 -15.61 -12.18
C LYS A 83 6.70 -16.54 -13.04
N PHE A 84 7.23 -17.00 -14.18
CA PHE A 84 6.63 -18.13 -14.91
C PHE A 84 6.58 -19.34 -13.97
N TRP A 85 5.39 -19.66 -13.48
CA TRP A 85 5.06 -20.89 -12.76
C TRP A 85 3.88 -21.55 -13.47
#